data_AF-Q9F2L0-F1
#
_entry.id   AF-Q9F2L0-F1
#
_cell.length_a   1.000
_cell.length_b   1.000
_cell.length_c   1.000
_cell.angle_alpha   90.00
_cell.angle_beta   90.00
_cell.angle_gamma   90.00
#
_symmetry.space_group_name_H-M   'P 1'
#
loop_
_entity.id
_entity.type
_entity.pdbx_description
1 polymer ?
#
loop_
_entity_poly.entity_id
_entity_poly.type
_entity_poly.pdbx_seq_one_letter_code
_entity_poly.pdbx_strand_id
1 'polypeptide(L)'
;MPDAPPFTSPRRRRPRNGVRAVAAVGVVLAIAAGGSYAAGFGPFARGDDGPDPAATEQARAFLADWAAGRLPSAAARTTEPGKAQEVLQSFTAGLDIEKPKLTAAADGVKEGEDGTLGIPFTARMPVTGLGTWTYESELPLREQDGGGWKVDWRLSLVHPRLSETEKFRLEREESAPPKVTDRAGVSLVGAEYPSLSPLLGRLAGDAGGGGPRGAVELVDRASGETVRTEASFGKEPDPATADRPVRTTLDAGWQAAAEKALGKADGKNASLVALRVDNGEVLALANSPSSGFNRAASGTYAPGSTWKIVTSSALLLKDAVAPDDVVDCPKYLTVGKEFHNVETSEHPGATFRKDFTESCNTAFIGLRGKLDDGELGKVARTYFGVGQEWHIGIPTYDGSVPEPKDETEKAASMIGQGRVQANPLIMASVTATAVSGEFHQPSVTAGNEDETRTEPLPDEVVSQLRGLMRATVTEGTARVLADLPGEIGAKTGTAEVSDDQDNNGWLVAHRGNVAVAVVVEEGVTGGGSAGPIVHSLLSAVPEDPA
;
A
#
# COMPACT_ATOMS: atom_id res chain seq x y z
N MET A 1 43.52 48.46 -2.16
CA MET A 1 44.31 48.32 -3.40
C MET A 1 44.88 46.91 -3.44
N PRO A 2 44.85 46.21 -4.58
CA PRO A 2 43.86 46.22 -5.67
C PRO A 2 43.35 44.77 -5.96
N ASP A 3 42.08 44.56 -6.30
CA ASP A 3 41.48 44.49 -7.66
C ASP A 3 41.19 43.04 -8.09
N ALA A 4 39.91 42.79 -8.40
CA ALA A 4 39.47 41.65 -9.21
C ALA A 4 40.04 41.75 -10.64
N PRO A 5 40.12 40.65 -11.41
CA PRO A 5 39.04 40.45 -12.39
C PRO A 5 38.61 38.98 -12.66
N PRO A 6 37.47 38.79 -13.36
CA PRO A 6 36.80 37.51 -13.65
C PRO A 6 37.23 36.94 -15.01
N PHE A 7 37.17 35.64 -15.29
CA PHE A 7 37.14 35.11 -16.68
C PHE A 7 36.68 33.64 -16.70
N THR A 8 35.47 33.37 -17.22
CA THR A 8 35.14 32.76 -18.53
C THR A 8 35.44 31.27 -18.71
N SER A 9 34.39 30.56 -19.15
CA SER A 9 34.42 29.22 -19.74
C SER A 9 35.35 29.12 -20.96
N PRO A 10 35.96 27.94 -21.18
CA PRO A 10 36.31 27.51 -22.53
C PRO A 10 35.66 26.17 -22.91
N ARG A 11 35.21 26.11 -24.16
CA ARG A 11 34.73 24.93 -24.88
C ARG A 11 35.90 24.04 -25.38
N ARG A 12 35.67 22.72 -25.31
CA ARG A 12 36.10 21.62 -26.21
C ARG A 12 37.58 21.19 -26.25
N ARG A 13 37.85 19.89 -26.01
CA ARG A 13 38.01 18.81 -27.03
C ARG A 13 38.22 17.41 -26.39
N ARG A 14 37.71 16.38 -27.07
CA ARG A 14 37.76 14.91 -26.78
C ARG A 14 39.16 14.30 -26.95
N PRO A 15 39.39 13.07 -26.42
CA PRO A 15 39.42 11.83 -27.23
C PRO A 15 38.60 10.69 -26.58
N ARG A 16 37.71 9.94 -27.25
CA ARG A 16 37.83 8.83 -28.23
C ARG A 16 38.38 7.49 -27.67
N ASN A 17 37.44 6.53 -27.55
CA ASN A 17 37.49 5.05 -27.76
C ASN A 17 36.82 4.34 -26.57
N GLY A 18 35.86 3.42 -26.67
CA GLY A 18 35.17 2.78 -27.79
C GLY A 18 34.80 1.36 -27.36
N VAL A 19 33.51 1.02 -27.23
CA VAL A 19 33.01 -0.37 -27.28
C VAL A 19 31.61 -0.36 -27.94
N ARG A 20 31.41 -1.35 -28.80
CA ARG A 20 30.32 -1.51 -29.78
C ARG A 20 29.09 -2.16 -29.13
N ALA A 21 27.90 -1.65 -29.44
CA ALA A 21 26.63 -2.37 -29.33
C ALA A 21 25.88 -2.22 -30.67
N VAL A 22 25.39 -3.35 -31.19
CA VAL A 22 24.69 -3.47 -32.47
C VAL A 22 23.20 -3.36 -32.20
N ALA A 23 22.55 -2.36 -32.80
CA ALA A 23 21.09 -2.30 -32.96
C ALA A 23 20.80 -1.71 -34.35
N ALA A 24 20.12 -2.49 -35.19
CA ALA A 24 19.73 -2.10 -36.54
C ALA A 24 18.37 -1.39 -36.49
N VAL A 25 18.31 -0.14 -36.95
CA VAL A 25 17.08 0.63 -37.20
C VAL A 25 17.02 0.89 -38.70
N GLY A 26 15.91 0.47 -39.31
CA GLY A 26 15.58 0.66 -40.72
C GLY A 26 15.19 2.11 -41.04
N VAL A 27 15.63 2.54 -42.21
CA VAL A 27 15.68 3.92 -42.71
C VAL A 27 14.32 4.40 -43.23
N VAL A 28 13.93 5.61 -42.83
CA VAL A 28 12.95 6.46 -43.51
C VAL A 28 13.69 7.31 -44.53
N LEU A 29 13.35 7.17 -45.82
CA LEU A 29 13.83 8.04 -46.89
C LEU A 29 12.70 8.97 -47.34
N ALA A 30 12.85 10.24 -46.99
CA ALA A 30 12.13 11.36 -47.59
C ALA A 30 12.91 11.85 -48.82
N ILE A 31 12.23 11.96 -49.96
CA ILE A 31 12.71 12.71 -51.13
C ILE A 31 11.70 13.81 -51.41
N ALA A 32 12.19 15.05 -51.42
CA ALA A 32 11.47 16.24 -51.86
C ALA A 32 12.14 16.79 -53.13
N ALA A 33 11.32 17.03 -54.17
CA ALA A 33 11.51 17.98 -55.27
C ALA A 33 10.31 17.79 -56.23
N GLY A 34 9.61 18.78 -56.76
CA GLY A 34 9.71 20.23 -56.70
C GLY A 34 8.77 20.83 -57.77
N GLY A 35 8.12 21.96 -57.43
CA GLY A 35 7.68 23.06 -58.29
C GLY A 35 6.78 22.84 -59.52
N SER A 36 5.66 23.58 -59.58
CA SER A 36 5.38 24.63 -60.59
C SER A 36 3.95 25.20 -60.45
N TYR A 37 3.85 26.53 -60.34
CA TYR A 37 2.61 27.28 -60.57
C TYR A 37 2.31 27.34 -62.07
N ALA A 38 1.09 26.99 -62.49
CA ALA A 38 0.50 27.45 -63.75
C ALA A 38 -1.02 27.49 -63.63
N ALA A 39 -1.58 28.67 -63.87
CA ALA A 39 -3.02 28.93 -63.93
C ALA A 39 -3.64 28.35 -65.22
N GLY A 40 -4.89 27.92 -65.15
CA GLY A 40 -5.69 27.60 -66.33
C GLY A 40 -7.10 27.12 -65.98
N PHE A 41 -8.07 28.03 -66.02
CA PHE A 41 -9.50 27.69 -66.03
C PHE A 41 -9.84 26.88 -67.29
N GLY A 42 -10.52 25.75 -67.13
CA GLY A 42 -11.27 25.05 -68.18
C GLY A 42 -12.35 24.19 -67.52
N PRO A 43 -13.63 24.27 -67.92
CA PRO A 43 -14.70 23.51 -67.30
C PRO A 43 -14.60 22.04 -67.74
N PHE A 44 -15.05 21.13 -66.87
CA PHE A 44 -15.16 19.67 -67.09
C PHE A 44 -13.90 18.83 -66.79
N ALA A 45 -13.67 18.57 -65.50
CA ALA A 45 -13.24 17.25 -65.03
C ALA A 45 -13.76 17.07 -63.59
N ARG A 46 -14.75 16.20 -63.43
CA ARG A 46 -15.20 15.66 -62.14
C ARG A 46 -14.29 14.46 -61.86
N GLY A 47 -13.59 14.48 -60.74
CA GLY A 47 -12.72 13.41 -60.27
C GLY A 47 -12.43 13.62 -58.79
N ASP A 48 -13.42 13.32 -57.95
CA ASP A 48 -13.25 13.20 -56.50
C ASP A 48 -12.72 11.78 -56.22
N ASP A 49 -11.40 11.60 -56.14
CA ASP A 49 -10.75 10.33 -55.80
C ASP A 49 -10.74 10.07 -54.28
N GLY A 50 -11.85 10.35 -53.60
CA GLY A 50 -12.08 10.05 -52.19
C GLY A 50 -13.21 9.03 -52.02
N PRO A 51 -13.21 8.21 -50.96
CA PRO A 51 -14.33 7.29 -50.69
C PRO A 51 -15.63 8.08 -50.56
N ASP A 52 -16.73 7.55 -51.13
CA ASP A 52 -18.04 8.21 -51.12
C ASP A 52 -18.42 8.65 -49.69
N PRO A 53 -18.57 9.97 -49.42
CA PRO A 53 -18.95 10.48 -48.11
C PRO A 53 -20.24 9.83 -47.58
N ALA A 54 -21.18 9.46 -48.44
CA ALA A 54 -22.44 8.82 -48.08
C ALA A 54 -22.23 7.39 -47.55
N ALA A 55 -21.27 6.64 -48.11
CA ALA A 55 -20.92 5.31 -47.62
C ALA A 55 -20.30 5.37 -46.21
N THR A 56 -19.40 6.34 -45.99
CA THR A 56 -18.76 6.55 -44.70
C THR A 56 -19.76 6.99 -43.62
N GLU A 57 -20.70 7.86 -43.99
CA GLU A 57 -21.79 8.28 -43.09
C GLU A 57 -22.68 7.09 -42.70
N GLN A 58 -23.06 6.25 -43.66
CA GLN A 58 -23.89 5.07 -43.40
C GLN A 58 -23.19 4.06 -42.48
N ALA A 59 -21.88 3.84 -42.66
CA ALA A 59 -21.08 3.00 -41.78
C ALA A 59 -21.03 3.52 -40.35
N ARG A 60 -20.76 4.82 -40.17
CA ARG A 60 -20.76 5.46 -38.85
C ARG A 60 -22.12 5.36 -38.18
N ALA A 61 -23.21 5.50 -38.94
CA ALA A 61 -24.57 5.39 -38.41
C ALA A 61 -24.88 3.95 -37.95
N PHE A 62 -24.48 2.92 -38.71
CA PHE A 62 -24.59 1.53 -38.30
C PHE A 62 -23.82 1.24 -37.00
N LEU A 63 -22.54 1.62 -36.95
CA LEU A 63 -21.70 1.42 -35.76
C LEU A 63 -22.25 2.18 -34.55
N ALA A 64 -22.78 3.38 -34.73
CA ALA A 64 -23.39 4.17 -33.66
C ALA A 64 -24.69 3.55 -33.14
N ASP A 65 -25.52 2.98 -34.02
CA ASP A 65 -26.75 2.28 -33.63
C ASP A 65 -26.41 0.97 -32.89
N TRP A 66 -25.43 0.20 -33.35
CA TRP A 66 -24.97 -0.99 -32.63
C TRP A 66 -24.34 -0.65 -31.27
N ALA A 67 -23.43 0.33 -31.22
CA ALA A 67 -22.79 0.81 -30.00
C ALA A 67 -23.80 1.27 -28.93
N ALA A 68 -24.90 1.86 -29.36
CA ALA A 68 -25.97 2.35 -28.48
C ALA A 68 -27.03 1.29 -28.14
N GLY A 69 -26.88 0.05 -28.59
CA GLY A 69 -27.86 -1.03 -28.36
C GLY A 69 -29.16 -0.88 -29.17
N ARG A 70 -29.21 0.01 -30.16
CA ARG A 70 -30.35 0.19 -31.07
C ARG A 70 -30.32 -0.85 -32.19
N LEU A 71 -30.34 -2.13 -31.81
CA LEU A 71 -30.12 -3.25 -32.74
C LEU A 71 -31.13 -3.30 -33.90
N PRO A 72 -32.43 -3.00 -33.72
CA PRO A 72 -33.36 -2.92 -34.87
C PRO A 72 -32.97 -1.83 -35.88
N SER A 73 -32.49 -0.67 -35.40
CA SER A 73 -32.04 0.42 -36.25
C SER A 73 -30.76 0.08 -37.00
N ALA A 74 -29.79 -0.56 -36.31
CA ALA A 74 -28.56 -1.04 -36.95
C ALA A 74 -28.87 -2.09 -38.03
N ALA A 75 -29.71 -3.07 -37.70
CA ALA A 75 -30.10 -4.14 -38.60
C ALA A 75 -30.81 -3.64 -39.86
N ALA A 76 -31.69 -2.65 -39.75
CA ALA A 76 -32.40 -2.05 -40.89
C ALA A 76 -31.47 -1.40 -41.94
N ARG A 77 -30.22 -1.06 -41.56
CA ARG A 77 -29.20 -0.49 -42.45
C ARG A 77 -28.45 -1.55 -43.26
N THR A 78 -28.74 -2.83 -43.05
CA THR A 78 -28.04 -3.96 -43.68
C THR A 78 -28.84 -4.56 -44.84
N THR A 79 -28.18 -5.37 -45.66
CA THR A 79 -28.84 -6.16 -46.72
C THR A 79 -29.69 -7.31 -46.17
N GLU A 80 -29.42 -7.80 -44.94
CA GLU A 80 -30.17 -8.88 -44.27
C GLU A 80 -30.63 -8.51 -42.84
N PRO A 81 -31.66 -7.64 -42.66
CA PRO A 81 -32.02 -7.11 -41.34
C PRO A 81 -32.38 -8.16 -40.27
N GLY A 82 -33.10 -9.22 -40.64
CA GLY A 82 -33.52 -10.25 -39.68
C GLY A 82 -32.34 -10.96 -39.03
N LYS A 83 -31.43 -11.48 -39.86
CA LYS A 83 -30.19 -12.14 -39.41
C LYS A 83 -29.26 -11.18 -38.69
N ALA A 84 -29.16 -9.93 -39.19
CA ALA A 84 -28.34 -8.90 -38.57
C ALA A 84 -28.74 -8.65 -37.12
N GLN A 85 -30.03 -8.45 -36.86
CA GLN A 85 -30.52 -8.19 -35.52
C GLN A 85 -30.21 -9.36 -34.57
N GLU A 86 -30.50 -10.60 -35.01
CA GLU A 86 -30.31 -11.81 -34.21
C GLU A 86 -28.83 -12.00 -33.81
N VAL A 87 -27.92 -11.89 -34.77
CA VAL A 87 -26.48 -12.07 -34.53
C VAL A 87 -25.91 -10.96 -33.65
N LEU A 88 -26.25 -9.69 -33.91
CA LEU A 88 -25.76 -8.59 -33.08
C LEU A 88 -26.27 -8.71 -31.63
N GLN A 89 -27.53 -9.13 -31.45
CA GLN A 89 -28.08 -9.37 -30.12
C GLN A 89 -27.38 -10.53 -29.43
N SER A 90 -27.25 -11.67 -30.10
CA SER A 90 -26.59 -12.86 -29.55
C SER A 90 -25.14 -12.58 -29.18
N PHE A 91 -24.42 -11.85 -30.03
CA PHE A 91 -23.02 -11.51 -29.79
C PHE A 91 -22.86 -10.53 -28.61
N THR A 92 -23.64 -9.46 -28.55
CA THR A 92 -23.51 -8.46 -27.48
C THR A 92 -24.05 -9.00 -26.15
N ALA A 93 -25.25 -9.61 -26.14
CA ALA A 93 -25.85 -10.11 -24.90
C ALA A 93 -25.20 -11.43 -24.44
N GLY A 94 -24.84 -12.33 -25.35
CA GLY A 94 -24.24 -13.63 -25.02
C GLY A 94 -22.81 -13.55 -24.49
N LEU A 95 -22.14 -12.41 -24.68
CA LEU A 95 -20.80 -12.13 -24.15
C LEU A 95 -20.81 -11.08 -23.03
N ASP A 96 -21.98 -10.74 -22.48
CA ASP A 96 -22.15 -9.71 -21.44
C ASP A 96 -21.42 -8.39 -21.78
N ILE A 97 -21.55 -7.92 -23.03
CA ILE A 97 -20.89 -6.71 -23.48
C ILE A 97 -21.72 -5.48 -23.10
N GLU A 98 -21.14 -4.58 -22.29
CA GLU A 98 -21.76 -3.33 -21.86
C GLU A 98 -21.19 -2.11 -22.58
N LYS A 99 -22.07 -1.31 -23.20
CA LYS A 99 -21.75 -0.02 -23.84
C LYS A 99 -20.53 -0.12 -24.80
N PRO A 100 -20.62 -0.97 -25.84
CA PRO A 100 -19.52 -1.13 -26.78
C PRO A 100 -19.15 0.18 -27.47
N LYS A 101 -17.86 0.40 -27.70
CA LYS A 101 -17.34 1.56 -28.43
C LYS A 101 -16.79 1.09 -29.77
N LEU A 102 -17.48 1.47 -30.83
CA LEU A 102 -17.13 1.11 -32.20
C LEU A 102 -16.70 2.37 -32.95
N THR A 103 -15.53 2.35 -33.57
CA THR A 103 -14.95 3.53 -34.22
C THR A 103 -14.46 3.18 -35.61
N ALA A 104 -15.13 3.70 -36.65
CA ALA A 104 -14.66 3.62 -38.02
C ALA A 104 -13.35 4.41 -38.18
N ALA A 105 -12.39 3.83 -38.90
CA ALA A 105 -11.17 4.53 -39.28
C ALA A 105 -11.50 5.60 -40.33
N ALA A 106 -10.70 6.68 -40.34
CA ALA A 106 -10.82 7.74 -41.34
C ALA A 106 -10.14 7.36 -42.67
N ASP A 107 -9.14 6.47 -42.61
CA ASP A 107 -8.32 6.04 -43.73
C ASP A 107 -8.33 4.50 -43.86
N GLY A 108 -7.86 3.98 -44.99
CA GLY A 108 -7.76 2.53 -45.23
C GLY A 108 -9.03 1.90 -45.79
N VAL A 109 -9.94 2.71 -46.34
CA VAL A 109 -11.09 2.24 -47.10
C VAL A 109 -10.59 1.53 -48.37
N LYS A 110 -11.11 0.32 -48.62
CA LYS A 110 -10.72 -0.48 -49.79
C LYS A 110 -11.94 -0.85 -50.60
N GLU A 111 -11.79 -0.81 -51.92
CA GLU A 111 -12.76 -1.40 -52.83
C GLU A 111 -12.46 -2.89 -52.97
N GLY A 112 -13.43 -3.73 -52.62
CA GLY A 112 -13.37 -5.17 -52.75
C GLY A 112 -13.60 -5.60 -54.20
N GLU A 113 -13.07 -6.76 -54.57
CA GLU A 113 -13.24 -7.37 -55.90
C GLU A 113 -14.71 -7.66 -56.25
N ASP A 114 -15.58 -7.67 -55.25
CA ASP A 114 -17.03 -7.90 -55.33
C ASP A 114 -17.86 -6.61 -55.41
N GLY A 115 -17.21 -5.45 -55.62
CA GLY A 115 -17.86 -4.14 -55.71
C GLY A 115 -18.34 -3.59 -54.37
N THR A 116 -17.83 -4.11 -53.24
CA THR A 116 -18.09 -3.54 -51.92
C THR A 116 -17.03 -2.54 -51.49
N LEU A 117 -17.41 -1.56 -50.68
CA LEU A 117 -16.49 -0.63 -50.04
C LEU A 117 -16.27 -1.06 -48.59
N GLY A 118 -15.08 -1.56 -48.28
CA GLY A 118 -14.68 -2.02 -46.95
C GLY A 118 -14.21 -0.87 -46.07
N ILE A 119 -14.93 -0.59 -44.98
CA ILE A 119 -14.58 0.44 -44.00
C ILE A 119 -14.04 -0.22 -42.72
N PRO A 120 -12.74 -0.11 -42.41
CA PRO A 120 -12.19 -0.69 -41.19
C PRO A 120 -12.69 0.04 -39.95
N PHE A 121 -12.87 -0.69 -38.85
CA PHE A 121 -13.24 -0.12 -37.55
C PHE A 121 -12.60 -0.87 -36.39
N THR A 122 -12.35 -0.15 -35.31
CA THR A 122 -11.92 -0.73 -34.03
C THR A 122 -13.13 -0.94 -33.13
N ALA A 123 -13.26 -2.15 -32.60
CA ALA A 123 -14.24 -2.53 -31.59
C ALA A 123 -13.57 -2.59 -30.22
N ARG A 124 -14.07 -1.80 -29.26
CA ARG A 124 -13.78 -1.97 -27.83
C ARG A 124 -15.05 -2.44 -27.14
N MET A 125 -15.00 -3.66 -26.62
CA MET A 125 -16.13 -4.39 -26.05
C MET A 125 -15.88 -4.62 -24.56
N PRO A 126 -16.41 -3.76 -23.66
CA PRO A 126 -16.34 -3.98 -22.22
C PRO A 126 -17.18 -5.21 -21.84
N VAL A 127 -16.55 -6.24 -21.29
CA VAL A 127 -17.21 -7.46 -20.78
C VAL A 127 -17.44 -7.27 -19.28
N THR A 128 -18.71 -7.36 -18.85
CA THR A 128 -19.11 -7.04 -17.48
C THR A 128 -18.31 -7.84 -16.45
N GLY A 129 -17.66 -7.12 -15.53
CA GLY A 129 -16.90 -7.69 -14.42
C GLY A 129 -15.54 -8.28 -14.76
N LEU A 130 -15.07 -8.22 -16.02
CA LEU A 130 -13.84 -8.88 -16.47
C LEU A 130 -12.81 -7.94 -17.10
N GLY A 131 -13.23 -7.00 -17.96
CA GLY A 131 -12.32 -6.10 -18.65
C GLY A 131 -12.84 -5.65 -20.01
N THR A 132 -11.96 -5.17 -20.89
CA THR A 132 -12.33 -4.74 -22.25
C THR A 132 -11.63 -5.59 -23.30
N TRP A 133 -12.40 -6.31 -24.11
CA TRP A 133 -11.91 -7.02 -25.29
C TRP A 133 -11.85 -6.05 -26.48
N THR A 134 -10.69 -5.93 -27.13
CA THR A 134 -10.48 -5.02 -28.26
C THR A 134 -10.02 -5.79 -29.50
N TYR A 135 -10.65 -5.51 -30.64
CA TYR A 135 -10.28 -6.10 -31.94
C TYR A 135 -10.56 -5.13 -33.09
N GLU A 136 -10.03 -5.44 -34.26
CA GLU A 136 -10.29 -4.73 -35.51
C GLU A 136 -11.16 -5.58 -36.43
N SER A 137 -12.05 -4.94 -37.18
CA SER A 137 -12.93 -5.58 -38.14
C SER A 137 -13.20 -4.65 -39.32
N GLU A 138 -13.87 -5.15 -40.36
CA GLU A 138 -14.18 -4.41 -41.57
C GLU A 138 -15.68 -4.44 -41.86
N LEU A 139 -16.25 -3.28 -42.18
CA LEU A 139 -17.65 -3.12 -42.53
C LEU A 139 -17.79 -2.97 -44.05
N PRO A 140 -18.23 -4.00 -44.78
CA PRO A 140 -18.44 -3.90 -46.22
C PRO A 140 -19.75 -3.15 -46.52
N LEU A 141 -19.72 -2.18 -47.43
CA LEU A 141 -20.91 -1.48 -47.92
C LEU A 141 -21.12 -1.75 -49.40
N ARG A 142 -22.39 -1.82 -49.81
CA ARG A 142 -22.79 -1.96 -51.21
C ARG A 142 -23.82 -0.90 -51.57
N GLU A 143 -23.60 -0.24 -52.71
CA GLU A 143 -24.58 0.66 -53.31
C GLU A 143 -25.82 -0.13 -53.77
N GLN A 144 -27.00 0.43 -53.56
CA GLN A 144 -28.28 -0.17 -53.90
C GLN A 144 -28.84 0.43 -55.20
N ASP A 145 -29.67 -0.34 -55.91
CA ASP A 145 -30.42 0.11 -57.08
C ASP A 145 -31.38 1.26 -56.70
N GLY A 146 -30.88 2.50 -56.77
CA GLY A 146 -31.57 3.68 -56.24
C GLY A 146 -30.64 4.75 -55.62
N GLY A 147 -29.32 4.52 -55.58
CA GLY A 147 -28.33 5.53 -55.18
C GLY A 147 -28.13 5.67 -53.66
N GLY A 148 -28.39 4.60 -52.89
CA GLY A 148 -28.21 4.57 -51.44
C GLY A 148 -27.28 3.44 -51.01
N TRP A 149 -26.58 3.61 -49.89
CA TRP A 149 -25.66 2.60 -49.37
C TRP A 149 -26.31 1.73 -48.29
N LYS A 150 -26.05 0.42 -48.33
CA LYS A 150 -26.35 -0.50 -47.23
C LYS A 150 -25.10 -1.26 -46.82
N VAL A 151 -25.05 -1.64 -45.54
CA VAL A 151 -24.03 -2.57 -45.04
C VAL A 151 -24.33 -3.95 -45.64
N ASP A 152 -23.37 -4.49 -46.39
CA ASP A 152 -23.46 -5.84 -46.92
C ASP A 152 -23.29 -6.84 -45.75
N TRP A 153 -24.38 -7.46 -45.31
CA TRP A 153 -24.33 -8.28 -44.11
C TRP A 153 -23.46 -9.53 -44.30
N ARG A 154 -22.47 -9.71 -43.41
CA ARG A 154 -21.58 -10.87 -43.31
C ARG A 154 -21.24 -11.12 -41.85
N LEU A 155 -21.12 -12.36 -41.40
CA LEU A 155 -20.71 -12.65 -40.02
C LEU A 155 -19.34 -12.06 -39.67
N SER A 156 -18.41 -12.04 -40.63
CA SER A 156 -17.07 -11.50 -40.47
C SER A 156 -17.03 -10.00 -40.12
N LEU A 157 -18.10 -9.24 -40.36
CA LEU A 157 -18.17 -7.83 -39.94
C LEU A 157 -18.27 -7.71 -38.42
N VAL A 158 -18.96 -8.64 -37.77
CA VAL A 158 -19.16 -8.62 -36.30
C VAL A 158 -17.83 -8.91 -35.63
N HIS A 159 -17.11 -9.93 -36.13
CA HIS A 159 -15.73 -10.23 -35.77
C HIS A 159 -15.08 -11.04 -36.92
N PRO A 160 -13.82 -10.80 -37.30
CA PRO A 160 -13.20 -11.44 -38.48
C PRO A 160 -13.19 -12.99 -38.47
N ARG A 161 -13.19 -13.58 -37.27
CA ARG A 161 -13.23 -15.05 -37.05
C ARG A 161 -14.63 -15.62 -36.85
N LEU A 162 -15.69 -14.81 -36.90
CA LEU A 162 -17.06 -15.31 -36.76
C LEU A 162 -17.53 -15.90 -38.10
N SER A 163 -18.03 -17.13 -38.07
CA SER A 163 -18.45 -17.87 -39.26
C SER A 163 -19.73 -18.67 -38.99
N GLU A 164 -20.25 -19.36 -40.01
CA GLU A 164 -21.41 -20.26 -39.86
C GLU A 164 -21.06 -21.53 -39.06
N THR A 165 -19.77 -21.85 -38.93
CA THR A 165 -19.28 -23.02 -38.17
C THR A 165 -18.77 -22.63 -36.80
N GLU A 166 -18.39 -21.37 -36.56
CA GLU A 166 -17.78 -20.94 -35.30
C GLU A 166 -18.63 -19.86 -34.62
N LYS A 167 -18.63 -19.84 -33.29
CA LYS A 167 -19.30 -18.81 -32.47
C LYS A 167 -18.41 -18.41 -31.30
N PHE A 168 -18.72 -17.28 -30.68
CA PHE A 168 -18.07 -16.89 -29.43
C PHE A 168 -18.87 -17.37 -28.21
N ARG A 169 -18.15 -17.76 -27.17
CA ARG A 169 -18.66 -18.10 -25.84
C ARG A 169 -17.86 -17.34 -24.79
N LEU A 170 -18.55 -16.81 -23.78
CA LEU A 170 -17.91 -16.28 -22.59
C LEU A 170 -17.81 -17.38 -21.55
N GLU A 171 -16.59 -17.75 -21.19
CA GLU A 171 -16.30 -18.58 -20.02
C GLU A 171 -16.00 -17.67 -18.83
N ARG A 172 -16.58 -17.98 -17.67
CA ARG A 172 -16.36 -17.26 -16.41
C ARG A 172 -15.85 -18.25 -15.37
N GLU A 173 -14.81 -17.86 -14.67
CA GLU A 173 -14.22 -18.64 -13.58
C GLU A 173 -14.08 -17.74 -12.35
N GLU A 174 -14.51 -18.22 -11.19
CA GLU A 174 -14.31 -17.54 -9.91
C GLU A 174 -13.22 -18.28 -9.14
N SER A 175 -12.02 -17.70 -9.11
CA SER A 175 -10.91 -18.26 -8.36
C SER A 175 -11.05 -17.90 -6.89
N ALA A 176 -11.03 -18.91 -6.01
CA ALA A 176 -10.98 -18.69 -4.58
C ALA A 176 -9.63 -18.06 -4.20
N PRO A 177 -9.61 -17.01 -3.36
CA PRO A 177 -8.37 -16.42 -2.89
C PRO A 177 -7.49 -17.47 -2.18
N PRO A 178 -6.15 -17.33 -2.26
CA PRO A 178 -5.25 -18.26 -1.60
C PRO A 178 -5.45 -18.16 -0.10
N LYS A 179 -5.29 -19.29 0.59
CA LYS A 179 -5.38 -19.31 2.05
C LYS A 179 -4.25 -18.48 2.65
N VAL A 180 -4.55 -17.68 3.65
CA VAL A 180 -3.52 -17.02 4.46
C VAL A 180 -3.30 -17.87 5.71
N THR A 181 -2.03 -18.13 6.04
CA THR A 181 -1.66 -18.98 7.17
C THR A 181 -0.73 -18.24 8.13
N ASP A 182 -0.76 -18.64 9.39
CA ASP A 182 0.16 -18.23 10.42
C ASP A 182 1.55 -18.85 10.18
N ARG A 183 2.51 -18.56 11.07
CA ARG A 183 3.86 -19.10 11.00
C ARG A 183 3.92 -20.63 11.12
N ALA A 184 2.98 -21.28 11.79
CA ALA A 184 2.92 -22.73 11.95
C ALA A 184 2.12 -23.42 10.83
N GLY A 185 1.54 -22.66 9.89
CA GLY A 185 0.71 -23.18 8.81
C GLY A 185 -0.77 -23.32 9.18
N VAL A 186 -1.19 -22.79 10.34
CA VAL A 186 -2.60 -22.71 10.74
C VAL A 186 -3.30 -21.68 9.87
N SER A 187 -4.49 -22.00 9.37
CA SER A 187 -5.26 -21.07 8.54
C SER A 187 -5.75 -19.89 9.38
N LEU A 188 -5.45 -18.67 8.95
CA LEU A 188 -5.97 -17.46 9.56
C LEU A 188 -7.24 -17.05 8.81
N VAL A 189 -8.36 -16.97 9.53
CA VAL A 189 -9.66 -16.59 8.97
C VAL A 189 -10.28 -15.45 9.78
N GLY A 190 -10.89 -14.48 9.09
CA GLY A 190 -11.45 -13.28 9.74
C GLY A 190 -12.57 -13.57 10.75
N ALA A 191 -13.25 -14.71 10.66
CA ALA A 191 -14.24 -15.12 11.65
C ALA A 191 -13.62 -15.45 13.02
N GLU A 192 -12.39 -15.99 13.02
CA GLU A 192 -11.64 -16.34 14.25
C GLU A 192 -10.75 -15.19 14.72
N TYR A 193 -10.22 -14.42 13.77
CA TYR A 193 -9.37 -13.24 14.02
C TYR A 193 -9.98 -11.99 13.38
N PRO A 194 -11.09 -11.45 13.90
CA PRO A 194 -11.79 -10.31 13.31
C PRO A 194 -10.89 -9.14 12.97
N SER A 195 -9.87 -8.85 13.79
CA SER A 195 -9.00 -7.70 13.56
C SER A 195 -8.05 -7.84 12.38
N LEU A 196 -7.80 -9.08 11.95
CA LEU A 196 -6.99 -9.38 10.78
C LEU A 196 -7.81 -9.39 9.48
N SER A 197 -9.15 -9.41 9.52
CA SER A 197 -9.97 -9.60 8.31
C SER A 197 -9.58 -8.71 7.11
N PRO A 198 -9.36 -7.38 7.29
CA PRO A 198 -8.94 -6.52 6.18
C PRO A 198 -7.54 -6.89 5.66
N LEU A 199 -6.64 -7.26 6.57
CA LEU A 199 -5.28 -7.67 6.23
C LEU A 199 -5.27 -9.01 5.46
N LEU A 200 -6.02 -10.01 5.93
CA LEU A 200 -6.11 -11.32 5.27
C LEU A 200 -6.65 -11.19 3.85
N GLY A 201 -7.70 -10.39 3.65
CA GLY A 201 -8.25 -10.12 2.32
C GLY A 201 -7.22 -9.46 1.39
N ARG A 202 -6.43 -8.51 1.91
CA ARG A 202 -5.36 -7.87 1.14
C ARG A 202 -4.25 -8.86 0.78
N LEU A 203 -3.69 -9.59 1.76
CA LEU A 203 -2.61 -10.53 1.52
C LEU A 203 -3.00 -11.60 0.49
N ALA A 204 -4.24 -12.07 0.56
CA ALA A 204 -4.77 -13.01 -0.41
C ALA A 204 -4.97 -12.40 -1.81
N GLY A 205 -5.38 -11.12 -1.87
CA GLY A 205 -5.52 -10.36 -3.12
C GLY A 205 -4.17 -10.06 -3.80
N ASP A 206 -3.18 -9.59 -3.03
CA ASP A 206 -1.83 -9.27 -3.51
C ASP A 206 -1.11 -10.52 -4.05
N ALA A 207 -1.40 -11.70 -3.48
CA ALA A 207 -0.92 -13.00 -3.97
C ALA A 207 -1.61 -13.50 -5.26
N GLY A 208 -2.58 -12.76 -5.81
CA GLY A 208 -3.11 -12.96 -7.15
C GLY A 208 -4.14 -14.07 -7.33
N GLY A 209 -4.72 -14.61 -6.24
CA GLY A 209 -5.62 -15.77 -6.36
C GLY A 209 -7.12 -15.50 -6.22
N GLY A 210 -7.58 -14.26 -5.97
CA GLY A 210 -9.01 -13.97 -5.81
C GLY A 210 -9.55 -12.93 -6.80
N GLY A 211 -10.60 -13.25 -7.55
CA GLY A 211 -11.33 -12.30 -8.40
C GLY A 211 -12.01 -12.94 -9.62
N PRO A 212 -12.96 -12.23 -10.27
CA PRO A 212 -13.62 -12.73 -11.47
C PRO A 212 -12.60 -12.88 -12.60
N ARG A 213 -12.50 -14.10 -13.14
CA ARG A 213 -11.73 -14.44 -14.33
C ARG A 213 -12.68 -14.86 -15.44
N GLY A 214 -12.17 -14.82 -16.66
CA GLY A 214 -12.92 -15.34 -17.79
C GLY A 214 -12.17 -15.24 -19.10
N ALA A 215 -12.76 -15.82 -20.12
CA ALA A 215 -12.22 -15.84 -21.46
C ALA A 215 -13.34 -15.70 -22.49
N VAL A 216 -13.06 -14.95 -23.57
CA VAL A 216 -13.87 -15.02 -24.78
C VAL A 216 -13.25 -16.11 -25.66
N GLU A 217 -13.99 -17.19 -25.87
CA GLU A 217 -13.55 -18.35 -26.65
C GLU A 217 -14.27 -18.43 -27.99
N LEU A 218 -13.52 -18.70 -29.05
CA LEU A 218 -14.06 -19.14 -30.32
C LEU A 218 -14.29 -20.66 -30.24
N VAL A 219 -15.54 -21.09 -30.42
CA VAL A 219 -15.95 -22.49 -30.31
C VAL A 219 -16.61 -22.96 -31.60
N ASP A 220 -16.39 -24.22 -31.96
CA ASP A 220 -17.09 -24.86 -33.06
C ASP A 220 -18.56 -25.09 -32.67
N ARG A 221 -19.48 -24.71 -33.56
CA ARG A 221 -20.92 -24.73 -33.29
C ARG A 221 -21.51 -26.14 -33.22
N ALA A 222 -20.92 -27.11 -33.91
CA ALA A 222 -21.44 -28.47 -34.00
C ALA A 222 -20.97 -29.34 -32.82
N SER A 223 -19.69 -29.26 -32.49
CA SER A 223 -19.06 -30.03 -31.42
C SER A 223 -19.08 -29.31 -30.06
N GLY A 224 -19.13 -27.98 -30.07
CA GLY A 224 -18.94 -27.16 -28.87
C GLY A 224 -17.49 -27.07 -28.39
N GLU A 225 -16.53 -27.64 -29.14
CA GLU A 225 -15.11 -27.62 -28.77
C GLU A 225 -14.51 -26.23 -28.93
N THR A 226 -13.63 -25.86 -28.00
CA THR A 226 -12.86 -24.62 -28.06
C THR A 226 -11.82 -24.71 -29.16
N VAL A 227 -11.97 -23.89 -30.20
CA VAL A 227 -11.01 -23.74 -31.28
C VAL A 227 -9.83 -22.88 -30.80
N ARG A 228 -10.14 -21.79 -30.07
CA ARG A 228 -9.13 -20.83 -29.58
C ARG A 228 -9.71 -19.87 -28.53
N THR A 229 -8.86 -19.42 -27.61
CA THR A 229 -9.13 -18.24 -26.77
C THR A 229 -8.79 -16.95 -27.50
N GLU A 230 -9.77 -16.05 -27.60
CA GLU A 230 -9.67 -14.76 -28.30
C GLU A 230 -9.28 -13.62 -27.35
N ALA A 231 -9.75 -13.69 -26.11
CA ALA A 231 -9.34 -12.79 -25.03
C ALA A 231 -9.38 -13.51 -23.69
N SER A 232 -8.43 -13.20 -22.82
CA SER A 232 -8.38 -13.68 -21.42
C SER A 232 -8.42 -12.50 -20.46
N PHE A 233 -9.12 -12.66 -19.35
CA PHE A 233 -9.31 -11.64 -18.33
C PHE A 233 -8.93 -12.16 -16.95
N GLY A 234 -8.39 -11.27 -16.12
CA GLY A 234 -7.80 -11.61 -14.84
C GLY A 234 -6.37 -12.17 -14.99
N LYS A 235 -5.60 -12.13 -13.90
CA LYS A 235 -4.26 -12.71 -13.87
C LYS A 235 -4.39 -14.22 -13.68
N GLU A 236 -3.87 -14.99 -14.62
CA GLU A 236 -3.73 -16.44 -14.46
C GLU A 236 -2.82 -16.68 -13.25
N PRO A 237 -3.23 -17.53 -12.30
CA PRO A 237 -2.38 -17.81 -11.14
C PRO A 237 -1.17 -18.56 -11.66
N ASP A 238 0.02 -18.22 -11.16
CA ASP A 238 1.21 -18.99 -11.49
C ASP A 238 0.94 -20.44 -11.02
N PRO A 239 0.96 -21.44 -11.93
CA PRO A 239 0.68 -22.83 -11.58
C PRO A 239 1.58 -23.37 -10.47
N ALA A 240 2.77 -22.77 -10.28
CA ALA A 240 3.69 -23.12 -9.21
C ALA A 240 3.26 -22.59 -7.82
N THR A 241 2.36 -21.61 -7.76
CA THR A 241 1.94 -20.93 -6.51
C THR A 241 0.43 -20.88 -6.30
N ALA A 242 -0.39 -21.30 -7.28
CA ALA A 242 -1.86 -21.25 -7.23
C ALA A 242 -2.46 -21.87 -5.96
N ASP A 243 -1.87 -22.97 -5.45
CA ASP A 243 -2.32 -23.66 -4.24
C ASP A 243 -1.47 -23.36 -2.99
N ARG A 244 -0.43 -22.51 -3.11
CA ARG A 244 0.45 -22.22 -1.98
C ARG A 244 -0.19 -21.17 -1.07
N PRO A 245 -0.38 -21.47 0.23
CA PRO A 245 -0.89 -20.48 1.15
C PRO A 245 0.09 -19.32 1.29
N VAL A 246 -0.45 -18.11 1.47
CA VAL A 246 0.32 -16.94 1.87
C VAL A 246 0.70 -17.13 3.34
N ARG A 247 1.95 -17.49 3.59
CA ARG A 247 2.46 -17.68 4.96
C ARG A 247 2.87 -16.35 5.56
N THR A 248 2.33 -16.05 6.73
CA THR A 248 2.67 -14.88 7.54
C THR A 248 3.62 -15.25 8.67
N THR A 249 4.15 -14.24 9.36
CA THR A 249 4.90 -14.40 10.61
C THR A 249 3.99 -14.48 11.85
N LEU A 250 2.72 -14.11 11.68
CA LEU A 250 1.74 -14.06 12.76
C LEU A 250 1.62 -15.43 13.42
N ASP A 251 1.27 -15.44 14.70
CA ASP A 251 1.00 -16.65 15.47
C ASP A 251 -0.46 -16.64 15.91
N ALA A 252 -1.21 -17.69 15.54
CA ALA A 252 -2.63 -17.80 15.83
C ALA A 252 -2.95 -17.68 17.33
N GLY A 253 -2.13 -18.29 18.19
CA GLY A 253 -2.31 -18.24 19.65
C GLY A 253 -2.06 -16.84 20.22
N TRP A 254 -0.98 -16.19 19.79
CA TRP A 254 -0.69 -14.81 20.19
C TRP A 254 -1.74 -13.82 19.67
N GLN A 255 -2.19 -13.97 18.44
CA GLN A 255 -3.24 -13.11 17.86
C GLN A 255 -4.55 -13.25 18.64
N ALA A 256 -5.01 -14.48 18.92
CA ALA A 256 -6.22 -14.70 19.71
C ALA A 256 -6.11 -14.11 21.12
N ALA A 257 -4.95 -14.26 21.76
CA ALA A 257 -4.69 -13.67 23.07
C ALA A 257 -4.69 -12.14 23.03
N ALA A 258 -4.13 -11.53 21.98
CA ALA A 258 -4.10 -10.09 21.78
C ALA A 258 -5.51 -9.51 21.58
N GLU A 259 -6.33 -10.11 20.70
CA GLU A 259 -7.71 -9.67 20.49
C GLU A 259 -8.56 -9.79 21.76
N LYS A 260 -8.40 -10.89 22.50
CA LYS A 260 -9.06 -11.07 23.80
C LYS A 260 -8.61 -10.01 24.82
N ALA A 261 -7.31 -9.70 24.87
CA ALA A 261 -6.76 -8.70 25.79
C ALA A 261 -7.31 -7.30 25.48
N LEU A 262 -7.46 -6.94 24.20
CA LEU A 262 -8.08 -5.67 23.78
C LEU A 262 -9.54 -5.51 24.21
N GLY A 263 -10.23 -6.60 24.57
CA GLY A 263 -11.55 -6.53 25.21
C GLY A 263 -11.57 -5.72 26.51
N LYS A 264 -10.41 -5.52 27.17
CA LYS A 264 -10.25 -4.67 28.36
C LYS A 264 -10.14 -3.17 28.04
N ALA A 265 -10.16 -2.77 26.77
CA ALA A 265 -10.24 -1.37 26.37
C ALA A 265 -11.65 -0.78 26.56
N ASP A 266 -12.63 -1.58 27.02
CA ASP A 266 -14.00 -1.15 27.35
C ASP A 266 -14.70 -0.37 26.23
N GLY A 267 -14.51 -0.83 24.98
CA GLY A 267 -15.10 -0.23 23.79
C GLY A 267 -14.34 0.97 23.22
N LYS A 268 -13.24 1.40 23.84
CA LYS A 268 -12.35 2.43 23.30
C LYS A 268 -11.56 1.91 22.11
N ASN A 269 -11.13 2.85 21.27
CA ASN A 269 -10.16 2.55 20.23
C ASN A 269 -8.84 2.16 20.89
N ALA A 270 -8.31 1.00 20.51
CA ALA A 270 -7.06 0.50 21.05
C ALA A 270 -6.35 -0.36 20.01
N SER A 271 -5.04 -0.51 20.17
CA SER A 271 -4.28 -1.45 19.35
C SER A 271 -3.11 -2.03 20.11
N LEU A 272 -2.74 -3.24 19.71
CA LEU A 272 -1.74 -4.06 20.36
C LEU A 272 -0.88 -4.72 19.29
N VAL A 273 0.44 -4.59 19.44
CA VAL A 273 1.42 -5.33 18.64
C VAL A 273 2.29 -6.15 19.57
N ALA A 274 2.55 -7.39 19.16
CA ALA A 274 3.59 -8.24 19.74
C ALA A 274 4.53 -8.69 18.62
N LEU A 275 5.84 -8.58 18.84
CA LEU A 275 6.87 -9.02 17.90
C LEU A 275 8.05 -9.66 18.61
N ARG A 276 8.80 -10.47 17.87
CA ARG A 276 10.00 -11.12 18.37
C ARG A 276 11.18 -10.16 18.45
N VAL A 277 11.89 -10.22 19.57
CA VAL A 277 13.04 -9.35 19.85
C VAL A 277 14.23 -9.69 18.96
N ASP A 278 14.46 -10.96 18.68
CA ASP A 278 15.63 -11.46 17.95
C ASP A 278 15.58 -11.33 16.42
N ASN A 279 14.40 -11.10 15.84
CA ASN A 279 14.27 -11.07 14.38
C ASN A 279 13.16 -10.17 13.81
N GLY A 280 12.39 -9.46 14.65
CA GLY A 280 11.35 -8.55 14.19
C GLY A 280 10.08 -9.22 13.64
N GLU A 281 9.96 -10.55 13.67
CA GLU A 281 8.74 -11.23 13.24
C GLU A 281 7.55 -10.79 14.09
N VAL A 282 6.53 -10.24 13.45
CA VAL A 282 5.29 -9.82 14.11
C VAL A 282 4.47 -11.06 14.43
N LEU A 283 4.19 -11.27 15.71
CA LEU A 283 3.40 -12.38 16.23
C LEU A 283 1.91 -12.04 16.28
N ALA A 284 1.58 -10.82 16.69
CA ALA A 284 0.21 -10.34 16.77
C ALA A 284 0.11 -8.87 16.36
N LEU A 285 -0.96 -8.57 15.64
CA LEU A 285 -1.30 -7.23 15.17
C LEU A 285 -2.82 -7.07 15.34
N ALA A 286 -3.23 -6.58 16.51
CA ALA A 286 -4.62 -6.53 16.93
C ALA A 286 -5.12 -5.09 17.05
N ASN A 287 -6.38 -4.88 16.67
CA ASN A 287 -7.06 -3.59 16.70
C ASN A 287 -8.44 -3.71 17.38
N SER A 288 -8.83 -2.67 18.10
CA SER A 288 -10.17 -2.43 18.63
C SER A 288 -10.62 -1.04 18.16
N PRO A 289 -11.82 -0.89 17.56
CA PRO A 289 -12.64 -1.96 16.98
C PRO A 289 -11.87 -2.86 16.02
N SER A 290 -12.30 -4.11 15.91
CA SER A 290 -11.61 -5.11 15.08
C SER A 290 -11.71 -4.82 13.58
N SER A 291 -12.81 -4.22 13.12
CA SER A 291 -12.93 -3.82 11.73
C SER A 291 -12.47 -2.37 11.50
N GLY A 292 -11.94 -2.12 10.29
CA GLY A 292 -11.62 -0.77 9.81
C GLY A 292 -10.12 -0.46 9.81
N PHE A 293 -9.75 0.67 10.39
CA PHE A 293 -8.42 1.24 10.29
C PHE A 293 -7.38 0.42 11.08
N ASN A 294 -6.26 0.08 10.43
CA ASN A 294 -5.14 -0.63 11.04
C ASN A 294 -4.30 0.34 11.89
N ARG A 295 -4.77 0.62 13.11
CA ARG A 295 -4.07 1.50 14.07
C ARG A 295 -2.70 0.97 14.45
N ALA A 296 -2.58 -0.35 14.57
CA ALA A 296 -1.36 -1.03 14.98
C ALA A 296 -0.14 -0.72 14.07
N ALA A 297 -0.32 -0.65 12.74
CA ALA A 297 0.77 -0.40 11.79
C ALA A 297 0.63 0.89 10.97
N SER A 298 -0.55 1.52 10.94
CA SER A 298 -0.78 2.73 10.14
C SER A 298 -1.19 3.94 10.98
N GLY A 299 -1.39 3.76 12.30
CA GLY A 299 -1.72 4.86 13.20
C GLY A 299 -0.61 5.93 13.27
N THR A 300 -1.01 7.15 13.61
CA THR A 300 -0.08 8.27 13.79
C THR A 300 -0.39 8.92 15.12
N TYR A 301 0.34 8.53 16.16
CA TYR A 301 0.11 8.98 17.52
C TYR A 301 1.38 9.59 18.11
N ALA A 302 1.21 10.54 19.03
CA ALA A 302 2.28 10.87 19.96
C ALA A 302 2.54 9.64 20.86
N PRO A 303 3.76 9.07 20.89
CA PRO A 303 4.08 7.91 21.75
C PRO A 303 4.11 8.26 23.24
N GLY A 304 4.13 9.55 23.58
CA GLY A 304 4.21 10.04 24.94
C GLY A 304 5.43 9.47 25.66
N SER A 305 5.32 9.28 26.98
CA SER A 305 6.48 8.89 27.81
C SER A 305 7.07 7.51 27.52
N THR A 306 6.49 6.69 26.64
CA THR A 306 7.18 5.49 26.13
C THR A 306 8.40 5.86 25.29
N TRP A 307 8.37 7.02 24.63
CA TRP A 307 9.49 7.59 23.86
C TRP A 307 10.72 7.91 24.71
N LYS A 308 10.58 8.01 26.04
CA LYS A 308 11.72 8.21 26.94
C LYS A 308 12.76 7.09 26.82
N ILE A 309 12.42 5.93 26.26
CA ILE A 309 13.40 4.90 25.86
C ILE A 309 14.41 5.47 24.85
N VAL A 310 13.93 6.13 23.79
CA VAL A 310 14.79 6.75 22.77
C VAL A 310 15.54 7.96 23.33
N THR A 311 14.86 8.80 24.12
CA THR A 311 15.49 9.94 24.79
C THR A 311 16.60 9.51 25.76
N SER A 312 16.35 8.48 26.57
CA SER A 312 17.36 7.89 27.45
C SER A 312 18.53 7.36 26.63
N SER A 313 18.28 6.63 25.55
CA SER A 313 19.34 6.14 24.67
C SER A 313 20.23 7.27 24.16
N ALA A 314 19.64 8.38 23.70
CA ALA A 314 20.40 9.55 23.23
C ALA A 314 21.25 10.19 24.34
N LEU A 315 20.71 10.28 25.56
CA LEU A 315 21.44 10.85 26.71
C LEU A 315 22.59 9.93 27.16
N LEU A 316 22.37 8.61 27.21
CA LEU A 316 23.36 7.62 27.59
C LEU A 316 24.49 7.54 26.54
N LEU A 317 24.15 7.56 25.24
CA LEU A 317 25.13 7.57 24.14
C LEU A 317 26.09 8.79 24.18
N LYS A 318 25.65 9.91 24.76
CA LYS A 318 26.46 11.13 24.93
C LYS A 318 27.14 11.22 26.30
N ASP A 319 27.04 10.19 27.14
CA ASP A 319 27.46 10.22 28.54
C ASP A 319 26.90 11.45 29.29
N ALA A 320 25.69 11.89 28.92
CA ALA A 320 25.09 13.11 29.44
C ALA A 320 24.44 12.92 30.82
N VAL A 321 24.13 11.68 31.17
CA VAL A 321 23.54 11.23 32.44
C VAL A 321 23.84 9.74 32.63
N ALA A 322 23.98 9.30 33.87
CA ALA A 322 23.99 7.89 34.26
C ALA A 322 22.73 7.55 35.10
N PRO A 323 22.32 6.28 35.22
CA PRO A 323 21.12 5.90 35.98
C PRO A 323 21.06 6.43 37.41
N ASP A 324 22.21 6.53 38.09
CA ASP A 324 22.30 6.97 39.49
C ASP A 324 22.59 8.47 39.65
N ASP A 325 22.77 9.21 38.55
CA ASP A 325 22.94 10.66 38.60
C ASP A 325 21.66 11.33 39.10
N VAL A 326 21.82 12.34 39.95
CA VAL A 326 20.70 13.13 40.46
C VAL A 326 20.19 14.07 39.37
N VAL A 327 18.90 13.95 39.05
CA VAL A 327 18.17 14.82 38.14
C VAL A 327 16.89 15.23 38.87
N ASP A 328 16.73 16.53 39.14
CA ASP A 328 15.55 16.98 39.86
C ASP A 328 14.28 16.84 38.99
N CYS A 329 13.21 16.32 39.61
CA CYS A 329 11.89 16.22 39.04
C CYS A 329 10.93 17.22 39.72
N PRO A 330 11.00 18.53 39.39
CA PRO A 330 10.08 19.51 39.94
C PRO A 330 8.67 19.30 39.41
N LYS A 331 7.66 19.78 40.14
CA LYS A 331 6.25 19.71 39.72
C LYS A 331 5.96 20.34 38.35
N TYR A 332 6.61 21.48 38.09
CA TYR A 332 6.43 22.27 36.87
C TYR A 332 7.79 22.67 36.29
N LEU A 333 7.83 22.80 34.97
CA LEU A 333 8.96 23.40 34.25
C LEU A 333 8.45 24.23 33.08
N THR A 334 8.88 25.48 32.99
CA THR A 334 8.42 26.40 31.94
C THR A 334 9.47 26.52 30.83
N VAL A 335 9.08 26.14 29.61
CA VAL A 335 9.86 26.31 28.38
C VAL A 335 8.91 26.78 27.28
N GLY A 336 8.71 28.09 27.18
CA GLY A 336 7.69 28.72 26.31
C GLY A 336 6.24 28.48 26.75
N LYS A 337 5.92 27.28 27.24
CA LYS A 337 4.72 26.92 28.00
C LYS A 337 5.08 26.21 29.31
N GLU A 338 4.12 26.08 30.21
CA GLU A 338 4.27 25.25 31.41
C GLU A 338 4.11 23.76 31.05
N PHE A 339 5.05 22.93 31.50
CA PHE A 339 4.96 21.47 31.46
C PHE A 339 4.82 20.94 32.88
N HIS A 340 4.06 19.85 33.04
CA HIS A 340 3.87 19.19 34.33
C HIS A 340 4.04 17.68 34.23
N ASN A 341 4.22 17.04 35.40
CA ASN A 341 4.19 15.59 35.52
C ASN A 341 2.74 15.08 35.59
N VAL A 342 2.52 13.80 35.28
CA VAL A 342 1.22 13.16 35.48
C VAL A 342 0.83 13.28 36.97
N GLU A 343 -0.44 13.61 37.24
CA GLU A 343 -0.95 13.92 38.59
C GLU A 343 -0.19 15.04 39.32
N THR A 344 0.62 15.81 38.60
CA THR A 344 1.47 16.87 39.14
C THR A 344 2.43 16.37 40.24
N SER A 345 2.96 15.17 40.07
CA SER A 345 3.96 14.58 40.96
C SER A 345 5.27 15.39 40.97
N GLU A 346 6.04 15.25 42.04
CA GLU A 346 7.39 15.78 42.17
C GLU A 346 8.29 14.80 42.92
N HIS A 347 9.56 14.75 42.52
CA HIS A 347 10.59 13.94 43.17
C HIS A 347 11.89 14.74 43.29
N PRO A 348 12.03 15.60 44.32
CA PRO A 348 13.27 16.33 44.58
C PRO A 348 14.43 15.37 44.89
N GLY A 349 15.61 15.61 44.30
CA GLY A 349 16.78 14.76 44.49
C GLY A 349 16.65 13.34 43.92
N ALA A 350 15.71 13.11 43.00
CA ALA A 350 15.56 11.84 42.31
C ALA A 350 16.79 11.51 41.47
N THR A 351 17.06 10.21 41.30
CA THR A 351 18.03 9.77 40.30
C THR A 351 17.37 9.68 38.93
N PHE A 352 18.15 9.71 37.85
CA PHE A 352 17.63 9.49 36.50
C PHE A 352 16.84 8.18 36.37
N ARG A 353 17.29 7.12 37.08
CA ARG A 353 16.55 5.87 37.23
C ARG A 353 15.17 6.10 37.82
N LYS A 354 15.10 6.81 38.95
CA LYS A 354 13.82 7.14 39.59
C LYS A 354 12.90 7.93 38.64
N ASP A 355 13.44 8.90 37.93
CA ASP A 355 12.68 9.69 36.96
C ASP A 355 12.16 8.88 35.77
N PHE A 356 12.94 7.93 35.27
CA PHE A 356 12.47 6.99 34.25
C PHE A 356 11.35 6.11 34.80
N THR A 357 11.51 5.58 36.02
CA THR A 357 10.54 4.67 36.66
C THR A 357 9.21 5.33 36.99
N GLU A 358 9.24 6.57 37.50
CA GLU A 358 8.05 7.38 37.80
C GLU A 358 7.57 8.18 36.59
N SER A 359 8.26 8.04 35.45
CA SER A 359 7.93 8.70 34.20
C SER A 359 7.93 10.23 34.29
N CYS A 360 8.83 10.83 35.07
CA CYS A 360 8.91 12.27 35.25
C CYS A 360 9.13 13.01 33.91
N ASN A 361 8.27 13.98 33.58
CA ASN A 361 8.38 14.80 32.38
C ASN A 361 9.42 15.91 32.57
N THR A 362 9.34 16.63 33.69
CA THR A 362 10.14 17.82 33.94
C THR A 362 11.63 17.51 34.05
N ALA A 363 12.01 16.36 34.61
CA ALA A 363 13.39 15.86 34.62
C ALA A 363 13.95 15.66 33.19
N PHE A 364 13.22 14.93 32.34
CA PHE A 364 13.62 14.70 30.94
C PHE A 364 13.70 16.00 30.14
N ILE A 365 12.74 16.91 30.32
CA ILE A 365 12.76 18.24 29.68
C ILE A 365 13.92 19.10 30.21
N GLY A 366 14.28 18.96 31.48
CA GLY A 366 15.43 19.63 32.10
C GLY A 366 16.76 19.24 31.44
N LEU A 367 16.87 18.01 30.95
CA LEU A 367 18.04 17.50 30.24
C LEU A 367 18.13 17.91 28.76
N ARG A 368 17.13 18.63 28.21
CA ARG A 368 17.10 18.97 26.77
C ARG A 368 18.34 19.70 26.27
N GLY A 369 18.99 20.49 27.12
CA GLY A 369 20.21 21.23 26.77
C GLY A 369 21.45 20.34 26.58
N LYS A 370 21.37 19.05 26.91
CA LYS A 370 22.42 18.05 26.67
C LYS A 370 22.39 17.46 25.26
N LEU A 371 21.25 17.57 24.59
CA LEU A 371 21.04 17.07 23.24
C LEU A 371 21.01 18.22 22.25
N ASP A 372 21.59 18.00 21.07
CA ASP A 372 21.46 18.92 19.94
C ASP A 372 20.05 18.79 19.33
N ASP A 373 19.58 19.79 18.61
CA ASP A 373 18.17 19.85 18.18
C ASP A 373 17.75 18.64 17.32
N GLY A 374 18.59 18.23 16.36
CA GLY A 374 18.35 17.06 15.53
C GLY A 374 18.75 15.71 16.17
N GLU A 375 19.24 15.69 17.40
CA GLU A 375 19.87 14.50 17.99
C GLU A 375 18.89 13.34 18.21
N LEU A 376 17.67 13.64 18.71
CA LEU A 376 16.65 12.62 18.91
C LEU A 376 16.25 11.94 17.59
N GLY A 377 16.10 12.72 16.52
CA GLY A 377 15.80 12.19 15.18
C GLY A 377 16.93 11.33 14.63
N LYS A 378 18.19 11.75 14.84
CA LYS A 378 19.37 10.96 14.45
C LYS A 378 19.44 9.63 15.19
N VAL A 379 19.25 9.64 16.51
CA VAL A 379 19.28 8.41 17.33
C VAL A 379 18.13 7.47 16.95
N ALA A 380 16.92 8.00 16.81
CA ALA A 380 15.75 7.22 16.39
C ALA A 380 15.98 6.54 15.04
N ARG A 381 16.53 7.27 14.06
CA ARG A 381 16.83 6.72 12.74
C ARG A 381 17.97 5.71 12.77
N THR A 382 19.09 6.05 13.42
CA THR A 382 20.35 5.30 13.36
C THR A 382 20.30 4.00 14.16
N TYR A 383 19.69 4.01 15.34
CA TYR A 383 19.69 2.83 16.20
C TYR A 383 18.36 2.07 16.15
N PHE A 384 17.24 2.79 15.98
CA PHE A 384 15.89 2.20 16.09
C PHE A 384 15.16 2.06 14.75
N GLY A 385 15.79 2.42 13.63
CA GLY A 385 15.19 2.35 12.29
C GLY A 385 14.02 3.31 12.05
N VAL A 386 13.63 4.15 13.02
CA VAL A 386 12.44 5.00 12.94
C VAL A 386 12.61 6.13 11.93
N GLY A 387 11.60 6.35 11.09
CA GLY A 387 11.61 7.34 10.01
C GLY A 387 12.46 6.93 8.80
N GLN A 388 12.87 5.66 8.72
CA GLN A 388 13.30 5.01 7.48
C GLN A 388 12.09 4.40 6.75
N GLU A 389 12.28 3.88 5.54
CA GLU A 389 11.22 3.16 4.82
C GLU A 389 11.26 1.69 5.23
N TRP A 390 10.16 1.15 5.74
CA TRP A 390 10.08 -0.24 6.14
C TRP A 390 9.26 -1.06 5.14
N HIS A 391 9.81 -2.19 4.72
CA HIS A 391 9.07 -3.15 3.90
C HIS A 391 8.63 -4.32 4.78
N ILE A 392 7.46 -4.19 5.41
CA ILE A 392 6.98 -5.21 6.37
C ILE A 392 6.03 -6.25 5.75
N GLY A 393 5.77 -6.13 4.45
CA GLY A 393 4.80 -6.95 3.71
C GLY A 393 3.39 -6.37 3.64
N ILE A 394 3.12 -5.29 4.38
CA ILE A 394 1.85 -4.55 4.43
C ILE A 394 2.17 -3.05 4.48
N PRO A 395 1.22 -2.15 4.13
CA PRO A 395 1.45 -0.73 4.32
C PRO A 395 1.67 -0.40 5.79
N THR A 396 2.64 0.46 6.02
CA THR A 396 3.07 0.88 7.34
C THR A 396 3.32 2.37 7.34
N TYR A 397 3.10 2.99 8.48
CA TYR A 397 3.65 4.30 8.80
C TYR A 397 4.88 4.08 9.65
N ASP A 398 6.04 4.56 9.20
CA ASP A 398 7.34 4.18 9.79
C ASP A 398 7.92 5.24 10.76
N GLY A 399 7.07 6.19 11.15
CA GLY A 399 7.36 7.15 12.20
C GLY A 399 7.90 8.48 11.69
N SER A 400 7.85 9.48 12.55
CA SER A 400 8.39 10.82 12.28
C SER A 400 8.98 11.42 13.53
N VAL A 401 10.23 11.87 13.44
CA VAL A 401 10.97 12.54 14.52
C VAL A 401 11.69 13.76 13.93
N PRO A 402 10.94 14.81 13.55
CA PRO A 402 11.52 15.97 12.91
C PRO A 402 12.34 16.79 13.91
N GLU A 403 13.29 17.56 13.39
CA GLU A 403 13.97 18.57 14.19
C GLU A 403 12.93 19.55 14.78
N PRO A 404 13.03 19.87 16.08
CA PRO A 404 12.11 20.79 16.73
C PRO A 404 12.28 22.20 16.14
N LYS A 405 11.17 22.92 15.95
CA LYS A 405 11.20 24.28 15.37
C LYS A 405 11.61 25.36 16.37
N ASP A 406 11.49 25.06 17.67
CA ASP A 406 11.76 25.95 18.78
C ASP A 406 12.01 25.14 20.07
N GLU A 407 12.46 25.82 21.14
CA GLU A 407 12.76 25.21 22.44
C GLU A 407 11.54 24.55 23.11
N THR A 408 10.32 25.03 22.82
CA THR A 408 9.09 24.45 23.39
C THR A 408 8.82 23.10 22.75
N GLU A 409 8.98 23.02 21.44
CA GLU A 409 8.87 21.75 20.71
C GLU A 409 10.01 20.80 21.07
N LYS A 410 11.23 21.31 21.28
CA LYS A 410 12.34 20.50 21.78
C LYS A 410 11.99 19.87 23.13
N ALA A 411 11.49 20.66 24.08
CA ALA A 411 10.99 20.18 25.35
C ALA A 411 9.90 19.10 25.18
N ALA A 412 8.89 19.34 24.33
CA ALA A 412 7.84 18.36 24.05
C ALA A 412 8.41 17.05 23.45
N SER A 413 9.36 17.14 22.51
CA SER A 413 9.96 15.97 21.85
C SER A 413 10.73 15.06 22.80
N MET A 414 11.35 15.61 23.86
CA MET A 414 12.06 14.83 24.89
C MET A 414 11.16 13.78 25.58
N ILE A 415 9.84 14.01 25.57
CA ILE A 415 8.85 13.15 26.22
C ILE A 415 7.86 12.54 25.22
N GLY A 416 8.21 12.50 23.93
CA GLY A 416 7.40 11.86 22.89
C GLY A 416 6.14 12.63 22.49
N GLN A 417 6.17 13.96 22.64
CA GLN A 417 5.10 14.89 22.27
C GLN A 417 5.55 15.79 21.10
N GLY A 418 4.71 16.76 20.71
CA GLY A 418 4.99 17.67 19.60
C GLY A 418 4.77 16.97 18.27
N ARG A 419 5.73 17.03 17.35
CA ARG A 419 5.67 16.33 16.05
C ARG A 419 6.31 14.94 16.05
N VAL A 420 6.66 14.39 17.21
CA VAL A 420 7.07 12.98 17.30
C VAL A 420 5.84 12.10 17.09
N GLN A 421 5.89 11.22 16.09
CA GLN A 421 4.77 10.35 15.73
C GLN A 421 5.23 8.90 15.58
N ALA A 422 4.44 7.99 16.14
CA ALA A 422 4.63 6.55 16.09
C ALA A 422 3.29 5.80 16.11
N ASN A 423 3.32 4.52 15.78
CA ASN A 423 2.26 3.55 16.02
C ASN A 423 2.75 2.46 17.00
N PRO A 424 1.88 1.54 17.44
CA PRO A 424 2.31 0.42 18.28
C PRO A 424 3.39 -0.46 17.66
N LEU A 425 3.38 -0.70 16.34
CA LEU A 425 4.43 -1.48 15.69
C LEU A 425 5.82 -0.85 15.89
N ILE A 426 5.93 0.46 15.70
CA ILE A 426 7.15 1.22 15.95
C ILE A 426 7.56 1.10 17.42
N MET A 427 6.64 1.31 18.36
CA MET A 427 6.99 1.28 19.78
C MET A 427 7.34 -0.12 20.30
N ALA A 428 6.79 -1.17 19.69
CA ALA A 428 7.21 -2.55 19.94
C ALA A 428 8.62 -2.79 19.40
N SER A 429 8.93 -2.28 18.19
CA SER A 429 10.27 -2.34 17.59
C SER A 429 11.31 -1.56 18.39
N VAL A 430 10.96 -0.36 18.88
CA VAL A 430 11.80 0.44 19.79
C VAL A 430 12.10 -0.34 21.06
N THR A 431 11.10 -1.01 21.61
CA THR A 431 11.23 -1.81 22.83
C THR A 431 12.13 -3.02 22.61
N ALA A 432 11.95 -3.76 21.51
CA ALA A 432 12.81 -4.87 21.13
C ALA A 432 14.27 -4.40 20.98
N THR A 433 14.49 -3.33 20.23
CA THR A 433 15.83 -2.78 19.99
C THR A 433 16.50 -2.30 21.27
N ALA A 434 15.76 -1.67 22.18
CA ALA A 434 16.29 -1.20 23.45
C ALA A 434 16.81 -2.34 24.35
N VAL A 435 16.23 -3.54 24.20
CA VAL A 435 16.61 -4.70 25.01
C VAL A 435 17.46 -5.71 24.25
N SER A 436 17.51 -5.72 22.93
CA SER A 436 18.46 -6.54 22.15
C SER A 436 19.77 -5.79 21.88
N GLY A 437 19.70 -4.48 21.72
CA GLY A 437 20.77 -3.64 21.19
C GLY A 437 20.79 -3.53 19.66
N GLU A 438 19.95 -4.30 18.96
CA GLU A 438 19.95 -4.38 17.50
C GLU A 438 18.53 -4.17 16.96
N PHE A 439 18.42 -3.31 15.95
CA PHE A 439 17.17 -3.15 15.21
C PHE A 439 16.99 -4.27 14.21
N HIS A 440 15.83 -4.92 14.26
CA HIS A 440 15.37 -5.84 13.23
C HIS A 440 14.09 -5.28 12.63
N GLN A 441 14.08 -5.03 11.31
CA GLN A 441 12.89 -4.52 10.63
C GLN A 441 11.69 -5.44 10.91
N PRO A 442 10.56 -4.90 11.39
CA PRO A 442 9.39 -5.72 11.62
C PRO A 442 8.91 -6.42 10.34
N SER A 443 8.40 -7.63 10.46
CA SER A 443 7.92 -8.36 9.28
C SER A 443 6.62 -9.09 9.56
N VAL A 444 5.65 -8.99 8.63
CA VAL A 444 4.37 -9.72 8.64
C VAL A 444 4.39 -10.88 7.64
N THR A 445 5.21 -10.78 6.59
CA THR A 445 5.39 -11.81 5.55
C THR A 445 6.85 -12.22 5.44
N ALA A 446 7.14 -13.38 4.85
CA ALA A 446 8.53 -13.78 4.62
C ALA A 446 9.13 -13.07 3.39
N GLY A 447 10.46 -12.89 3.39
CA GLY A 447 11.21 -12.46 2.21
C GLY A 447 11.09 -10.97 1.87
N ASN A 448 10.67 -10.14 2.82
CA ASN A 448 10.69 -8.71 2.63
C ASN A 448 12.14 -8.19 2.61
N GLU A 449 12.42 -7.25 1.71
CA GLU A 449 13.72 -6.58 1.64
C GLU A 449 13.88 -5.62 2.82
N ASP A 450 15.03 -5.63 3.48
CA ASP A 450 15.38 -4.66 4.51
C ASP A 450 16.43 -3.71 3.95
N GLU A 451 15.99 -2.50 3.59
CA GLU A 451 16.86 -1.44 3.08
C GLU A 451 17.30 -0.46 4.18
N THR A 452 16.90 -0.73 5.43
CA THR A 452 17.23 0.17 6.54
C THR A 452 18.73 0.16 6.82
N ARG A 453 19.22 1.29 7.34
CA ARG A 453 20.62 1.46 7.74
C ARG A 453 20.67 1.79 9.20
N THR A 454 21.04 0.81 10.00
CA THR A 454 21.12 0.94 11.46
C THR A 454 22.50 0.54 11.99
N GLU A 455 22.79 0.99 13.20
CA GLU A 455 23.96 0.62 13.98
C GLU A 455 23.51 -0.02 15.31
N PRO A 456 24.26 -0.99 15.84
CA PRO A 456 23.95 -1.57 17.14
C PRO A 456 24.19 -0.54 18.26
N LEU A 457 23.32 -0.55 19.27
CA LEU A 457 23.54 0.18 20.52
C LEU A 457 24.74 -0.43 21.27
N PRO A 458 25.57 0.39 21.95
CA PRO A 458 26.61 -0.13 22.83
C PRO A 458 26.05 -0.98 23.97
N ASP A 459 26.72 -2.07 24.32
CA ASP A 459 26.29 -3.02 25.37
C ASP A 459 25.97 -2.34 26.71
N GLU A 460 26.76 -1.32 27.09
CA GLU A 460 26.54 -0.55 28.32
C GLU A 460 25.19 0.19 28.29
N VAL A 461 24.84 0.81 27.15
CA VAL A 461 23.56 1.50 26.96
C VAL A 461 22.41 0.49 27.05
N VAL A 462 22.53 -0.67 26.42
CA VAL A 462 21.53 -1.75 26.48
C VAL A 462 21.34 -2.25 27.92
N SER A 463 22.43 -2.49 28.65
CA SER A 463 22.40 -2.91 30.06
C SER A 463 21.65 -1.90 30.94
N GLN A 464 21.96 -0.61 30.76
CA GLN A 464 21.31 0.48 31.48
C GLN A 464 19.81 0.59 31.12
N LEU A 465 19.44 0.50 29.83
CA LEU A 465 18.04 0.52 29.39
C LEU A 465 17.24 -0.65 29.96
N ARG A 466 17.77 -1.88 29.94
CA ARG A 466 17.16 -3.06 30.59
C ARG A 466 16.94 -2.80 32.07
N GLY A 467 17.95 -2.25 32.77
CA GLY A 467 17.86 -1.90 34.18
C GLY A 467 16.78 -0.86 34.49
N LEU A 468 16.65 0.17 33.65
CA LEU A 468 15.63 1.22 33.75
C LEU A 468 14.22 0.66 33.51
N MET A 469 14.03 -0.12 32.44
CA MET A 469 12.75 -0.73 32.08
C MET A 469 12.30 -1.77 33.13
N ARG A 470 13.23 -2.56 33.66
CA ARG A 470 12.96 -3.51 34.75
C ARG A 470 12.46 -2.79 36.00
N ALA A 471 13.10 -1.67 36.34
CA ALA A 471 12.75 -0.86 37.50
C ALA A 471 11.31 -0.31 37.40
N THR A 472 10.86 0.07 36.20
CA THR A 472 9.48 0.54 36.01
C THR A 472 8.44 -0.52 36.40
N VAL A 473 8.76 -1.81 36.26
CA VAL A 473 7.90 -2.92 36.69
C VAL A 473 8.04 -3.19 38.19
N THR A 474 9.27 -3.25 38.73
CA THR A 474 9.48 -3.64 40.14
C THR A 474 9.09 -2.56 41.13
N GLU A 475 9.29 -1.29 40.77
CA GLU A 475 9.14 -0.17 41.68
C GLU A 475 8.37 1.03 41.11
N GLY A 476 8.13 1.09 39.80
CA GLY A 476 7.54 2.26 39.14
C GLY A 476 6.09 2.11 38.68
N THR A 477 5.78 2.82 37.60
CA THR A 477 4.42 2.98 37.06
C THR A 477 3.83 1.73 36.40
N ALA A 478 4.64 0.70 36.12
CA ALA A 478 4.19 -0.55 35.49
C ALA A 478 4.08 -1.74 36.48
N ARG A 479 3.95 -1.46 37.78
CA ARG A 479 3.79 -2.49 38.84
C ARG A 479 2.65 -3.48 38.62
N VAL A 480 1.67 -3.13 37.79
CA VAL A 480 0.60 -4.06 37.38
C VAL A 480 1.14 -5.33 36.70
N LEU A 481 2.38 -5.31 36.18
CA LEU A 481 3.03 -6.46 35.55
C LEU A 481 3.93 -7.26 36.50
N ALA A 482 4.08 -6.84 37.77
CA ALA A 482 5.09 -7.38 38.67
C ALA A 482 4.80 -8.80 39.19
N ASP A 483 3.56 -9.26 39.08
CA ASP A 483 3.11 -10.60 39.49
C ASP A 483 3.29 -11.67 38.39
N LEU A 484 3.62 -11.26 37.18
CA LEU A 484 3.84 -12.17 36.06
C LEU A 484 5.22 -12.85 36.14
N PRO A 485 5.34 -14.11 35.68
CA PRO A 485 6.62 -14.80 35.61
C PRO A 485 7.52 -14.23 34.50
N GLY A 486 8.82 -14.49 34.63
CA GLY A 486 9.84 -14.07 33.67
C GLY A 486 10.46 -12.71 34.00
N GLU A 487 11.53 -12.38 33.27
CA GLU A 487 12.15 -11.06 33.38
C GLU A 487 11.39 -10.04 32.51
N ILE A 488 10.60 -9.19 33.16
CA ILE A 488 9.77 -8.18 32.50
C ILE A 488 10.35 -6.79 32.75
N GLY A 489 10.62 -6.07 31.66
CA GLY A 489 10.84 -4.64 31.65
C GLY A 489 9.74 -3.93 30.87
N ALA A 490 9.40 -2.72 31.28
CA ALA A 490 8.31 -1.96 30.68
C ALA A 490 8.55 -0.45 30.73
N LYS A 491 7.75 0.30 29.97
CA LYS A 491 7.62 1.75 30.12
C LYS A 491 6.18 2.16 29.89
N THR A 492 5.59 2.88 30.84
CA THR A 492 4.29 3.53 30.66
C THR A 492 4.43 4.83 29.86
N GLY A 493 3.37 5.19 29.17
CA GLY A 493 3.20 6.50 28.55
C GLY A 493 1.79 7.04 28.74
N THR A 494 1.72 8.37 28.80
CA THR A 494 0.50 9.14 28.63
C THR A 494 0.81 10.19 27.59
N ALA A 495 -0.02 10.31 26.56
CA ALA A 495 0.13 11.30 25.49
C ALA A 495 -1.10 12.21 25.42
N GLU A 496 -0.86 13.50 25.28
CA GLU A 496 -1.91 14.51 25.27
C GLU A 496 -2.39 14.66 23.83
N VAL A 497 -3.70 14.65 23.62
CA VAL A 497 -4.28 14.80 22.27
C VAL A 497 -4.63 16.26 22.02
N SER A 498 -5.41 16.86 22.94
CA SER A 498 -5.73 18.28 22.99
C SER A 498 -6.22 18.65 24.39
N ASP A 499 -6.37 19.94 24.69
CA ASP A 499 -6.80 20.43 26.01
C ASP A 499 -8.22 19.95 26.41
N ASP A 500 -9.03 19.55 25.42
CA ASP A 500 -10.43 19.13 25.56
C ASP A 500 -10.66 17.62 25.36
N GLN A 501 -9.61 16.84 25.10
CA GLN A 501 -9.70 15.40 24.88
C GLN A 501 -8.90 14.63 25.93
N ASP A 502 -9.42 13.46 26.28
CA ASP A 502 -8.72 12.54 27.17
C ASP A 502 -7.41 12.07 26.54
N ASN A 503 -6.41 11.86 27.40
CA ASN A 503 -5.10 11.40 26.99
C ASN A 503 -5.12 9.97 26.42
N ASN A 504 -4.20 9.68 25.51
CA ASN A 504 -3.92 8.31 25.08
C ASN A 504 -3.05 7.60 26.13
N GLY A 505 -3.48 6.42 26.57
CA GLY A 505 -2.75 5.56 27.48
C GLY A 505 -1.85 4.59 26.71
N TRP A 506 -0.55 4.60 27.00
CA TRP A 506 0.45 3.74 26.37
C TRP A 506 1.13 2.82 27.38
N LEU A 507 1.42 1.59 26.98
CA LEU A 507 2.40 0.76 27.67
C LEU A 507 3.18 -0.07 26.66
N VAL A 508 4.49 -0.06 26.82
CA VAL A 508 5.38 -1.02 26.16
C VAL A 508 6.01 -1.95 27.18
N ALA A 509 6.24 -3.20 26.80
CA ALA A 509 6.88 -4.19 27.64
C ALA A 509 7.70 -5.18 26.82
N HIS A 510 8.67 -5.83 27.45
CA HIS A 510 9.27 -7.05 26.94
C HIS A 510 9.17 -8.15 27.99
N ARG A 511 9.10 -9.40 27.53
CA ARG A 511 9.25 -10.61 28.35
C ARG A 511 9.88 -11.70 27.49
N GLY A 512 10.98 -12.28 27.95
CA GLY A 512 11.75 -13.23 27.14
C GLY A 512 12.11 -12.61 25.78
N ASN A 513 11.86 -13.36 24.71
CA ASN A 513 12.12 -12.95 23.34
C ASN A 513 10.95 -12.17 22.67
N VAL A 514 10.05 -11.56 23.44
CA VAL A 514 8.91 -10.81 22.87
C VAL A 514 8.84 -9.38 23.40
N ALA A 515 8.66 -8.43 22.49
CA ALA A 515 8.31 -7.05 22.77
C ALA A 515 6.84 -6.78 22.41
N VAL A 516 6.18 -6.00 23.25
CA VAL A 516 4.75 -5.67 23.15
C VAL A 516 4.58 -4.16 23.26
N ALA A 517 3.67 -3.60 22.46
CA ALA A 517 3.20 -2.24 22.60
C ALA A 517 1.68 -2.17 22.54
N VAL A 518 1.09 -1.41 23.45
CA VAL A 518 -0.35 -1.12 23.50
C VAL A 518 -0.57 0.38 23.57
N VAL A 519 -1.54 0.84 22.79
CA VAL A 519 -2.16 2.16 22.94
C VAL A 519 -3.67 1.99 23.14
N VAL A 520 -4.22 2.79 24.05
CA VAL A 520 -5.65 2.98 24.26
C VAL A 520 -5.94 4.46 24.07
N GLU A 521 -6.70 4.81 23.03
CA GLU A 521 -7.16 6.18 22.80
C GLU A 521 -8.11 6.57 23.94
N GLU A 522 -8.01 7.81 24.43
CA GLU A 522 -8.78 8.29 25.58
C GLU A 522 -8.59 7.39 26.83
N GLY A 523 -7.42 6.76 26.93
CA GLY A 523 -7.05 5.79 27.96
C GLY A 523 -6.63 6.39 29.31
N VAL A 524 -6.73 7.70 29.56
CA VAL A 524 -6.36 8.38 30.82
C VAL A 524 -4.87 8.22 31.21
N THR A 525 -4.39 7.01 31.55
CA THR A 525 -2.99 6.68 31.81
C THR A 525 -2.54 5.35 31.21
N GLY A 526 -1.23 5.23 30.96
CA GLY A 526 -0.61 3.99 30.50
C GLY A 526 -0.75 2.80 31.46
N GLY A 527 -0.49 3.02 32.76
CA GLY A 527 -0.60 1.97 33.77
C GLY A 527 -2.05 1.53 34.03
N GLY A 528 -3.00 2.47 33.97
CA GLY A 528 -4.42 2.22 34.25
C GLY A 528 -5.17 1.56 33.10
N SER A 529 -4.94 1.98 31.85
CA SER A 529 -5.70 1.47 30.70
C SER A 529 -4.92 0.49 29.82
N ALA A 530 -3.66 0.78 29.48
CA ALA A 530 -2.86 -0.14 28.67
C ALA A 530 -2.26 -1.28 29.50
N GLY A 531 -1.97 -1.04 30.78
CA GLY A 531 -1.43 -2.03 31.72
C GLY A 531 -2.26 -3.30 31.86
N PRO A 532 -3.57 -3.24 32.14
CA PRO A 532 -4.43 -4.42 32.22
C PRO A 532 -4.49 -5.24 30.92
N ILE A 533 -4.36 -4.59 29.77
CA ILE A 533 -4.33 -5.25 28.46
C ILE A 533 -3.03 -6.04 28.31
N VAL A 534 -1.87 -5.43 28.55
CA VAL A 534 -0.57 -6.11 28.47
C VAL A 534 -0.46 -7.23 29.50
N HIS A 535 -0.94 -7.01 30.72
CA HIS A 535 -1.01 -8.06 31.74
C HIS A 535 -1.83 -9.26 31.26
N SER A 536 -3.01 -9.01 30.68
CA SER A 536 -3.88 -10.04 30.15
C SER A 536 -3.26 -10.84 29.01
N LEU A 537 -2.54 -10.17 28.10
CA LEU A 537 -1.83 -10.83 27.00
C LEU A 537 -0.75 -11.74 27.58
N LEU A 538 0.16 -11.18 28.37
CA LEU A 538 1.32 -11.90 28.91
C LEU A 538 0.90 -13.04 29.84
N SER A 539 -0.24 -12.93 30.54
CA SER A 539 -0.81 -14.03 31.33
C SER A 539 -1.29 -15.22 30.47
N ALA A 540 -1.63 -14.98 29.21
CA ALA A 540 -2.30 -15.95 28.34
C ALA A 540 -1.36 -16.66 27.34
N VAL A 541 -0.15 -16.14 27.17
CA VAL A 541 0.83 -16.63 26.18
C VAL A 541 2.08 -17.18 26.89
N PRO A 542 2.83 -18.10 26.26
CA PRO A 542 4.10 -18.57 26.81
C PRO A 542 5.12 -17.43 26.94
N GLU A 543 6.20 -17.68 27.67
CA GLU A 543 7.30 -16.72 27.80
C GLU A 543 8.00 -16.49 26.45
N ASP A 544 8.29 -17.57 25.72
CA ASP A 544 8.83 -17.53 24.37
C ASP A 544 7.89 -18.23 23.38
N PRO A 545 7.64 -17.64 22.19
CA PRO A 545 6.97 -18.31 21.10
C PRO A 545 7.87 -19.43 20.53
N ALA A 546 7.27 -20.58 20.22
CA ALA A 546 7.98 -21.73 19.67
C ALA A 546 8.51 -21.51 18.24
#